data_AF-A0A4V6P5C5-F1
#
_entry.id   AF-A0A4V6P5C5-F1
#
_cell.length_a   1.000
_cell.length_b   1.000
_cell.length_c   1.000
_cell.angle_alpha   90.00
_cell.angle_beta   90.00
_cell.angle_gamma   90.00
#
_symmetry.space_group_name_H-M   'P 1'
#
loop_
_entity.id
_entity.type
_entity.pdbx_description
1 polymer ?
#
loop_
_entity_poly.entity_id
_entity_poly.type
_entity_poly.pdbx_seq_one_letter_code
_entity_poly.pdbx_strand_id
1 'polypeptide(L)' 'MNRTIRYKGYEVAPAAARLPNGLFAANLTIEKASGSPSPRAVSFDAIDFFFEEEHALAYASRWGRLWVDTNA' A
#
# COMPACT_ATOMS: atom_id res chain seq x y z
N MET A 1 -1.22 13.37 4.62
CA MET A 1 -0.09 12.73 5.35
C MET A 1 -0.21 11.23 5.14
N ASN A 2 0.45 10.68 4.12
CA ASN A 2 0.38 9.23 3.86
C ASN A 2 1.25 8.54 4.91
N ARG A 3 0.60 7.86 5.87
CA ARG A 3 1.28 7.17 6.97
C ARG A 3 1.86 5.88 6.42
N THR A 4 3.17 5.86 6.18
CA THR A 4 3.92 4.62 5.99
C THR A 4 3.90 3.81 7.29
N ILE A 5 3.60 2.52 7.16
CA ILE A 5 3.49 1.57 8.27
C ILE A 5 4.67 0.61 8.17
N ARG A 6 5.47 0.51 9.22
CA ARG A 6 6.52 -0.51 9.29
C ARG A 6 5.96 -1.80 9.90
N TYR A 7 6.04 -2.90 9.17
CA TYR A 7 5.48 -4.19 9.58
C TYR A 7 6.42 -5.33 9.15
N LYS A 8 6.87 -6.14 10.12
CA LYS A 8 7.76 -7.31 9.91
C LYS A 8 9.01 -7.02 9.06
N GLY A 9 9.59 -5.82 9.19
CA GLY A 9 10.77 -5.42 8.40
C GLY A 9 10.45 -4.96 6.97
N TYR A 10 9.18 -4.73 6.66
CA TYR A 10 8.71 -4.07 5.44
C TYR A 10 8.14 -2.70 5.78
N GLU A 11 8.32 -1.74 4.89
CA GLU A 11 7.65 -0.45 4.90
C GLU A 11 6.47 -0.51 3.92
N VAL A 12 5.27 -0.34 4.46
CA VAL A 12 3.99 -0.43 3.74
C VAL A 12 3.45 0.99 3.59
N ALA A 13 3.41 1.50 2.37
CA ALA A 13 2.99 2.85 2.00
C ALA A 13 1.62 2.81 1.29
N PRO A 14 0.50 2.86 2.02
CA PRO A 14 -0.82 3.00 1.42
C PRO A 14 -0.99 4.40 0.82
N ALA A 15 -1.61 4.46 -0.36
CA ALA A 15 -1.93 5.71 -1.04
C ALA A 15 -3.33 5.62 -1.65
N ALA A 16 -4.02 6.75 -1.71
CA ALA A 16 -5.27 6.88 -2.42
C ALA A 16 -5.07 7.86 -3.57
N ALA A 17 -5.24 7.39 -4.81
CA ALA A 17 -5.12 8.22 -5.99
C ALA A 17 -6.51 8.63 -6.48
N ARG A 18 -6.83 9.93 -6.46
CA ARG A 18 -8.11 10.43 -6.98
C ARG A 18 -8.13 10.37 -8.51
N LEU A 19 -9.17 9.76 -9.06
CA LEU A 19 -9.38 9.57 -10.49
C LEU A 19 -10.33 10.61 -11.09
N PRO A 20 -10.27 10.85 -12.41
CA PRO A 20 -11.15 11.80 -13.10
C PRO A 20 -12.65 11.46 -12.99
N ASN A 21 -12.98 10.19 -12.77
CA ASN A 21 -14.36 9.71 -12.60
C ASN A 21 -14.92 9.98 -11.19
N GLY A 22 -14.14 10.59 -10.29
CA GLY A 22 -14.55 10.89 -8.92
C GLY A 22 -14.28 9.78 -7.90
N LEU A 23 -13.74 8.63 -8.33
CA LEU A 23 -13.32 7.55 -7.43
C LEU A 23 -11.88 7.76 -6.93
N PHE A 24 -11.53 7.06 -5.86
CA PHE A 24 -10.19 6.93 -5.32
C PHE A 24 -9.69 5.50 -5.57
N ALA A 25 -8.58 5.37 -6.28
CA ALA A 25 -7.89 4.11 -6.43
C ALA A 25 -7.05 3.82 -5.18
N ALA A 26 -7.22 2.62 -4.61
CA ALA A 26 -6.39 2.13 -3.52
C ALA A 26 -5.05 1.64 -4.08
N ASN A 27 -4.02 2.43 -3.87
CA ASN A 27 -2.65 2.13 -4.28
C ASN A 27 -1.82 1.74 -3.07
N LEU A 28 -0.77 0.97 -3.31
CA LEU A 28 0.09 0.49 -2.25
C LEU A 28 1.50 0.26 -2.76
N THR A 29 2.47 0.75 -2.01
CA THR A 29 3.87 0.39 -2.21
C THR A 29 4.37 -0.35 -0.97
N ILE A 30 5.06 -1.46 -1.17
CA ILE A 30 5.68 -2.23 -0.10
C ILE A 30 7.17 -2.35 -0.41
N GLU A 31 8.00 -1.90 0.51
CA GLU A 31 9.45 -1.93 0.38
C GLU A 31 10.05 -2.73 1.52
N LYS A 32 11.09 -3.53 1.24
CA LYS A 32 11.82 -4.21 2.31
C LYS A 32 12.76 -3.20 3.00
N ALA A 33 12.73 -3.15 4.33
CA ALA A 33 13.59 -2.23 5.09
C ALA A 33 15.08 -2.52 4.82
N SER A 34 15.89 -1.46 4.78
CA SER A 34 17.32 -1.52 4.45
C SER A 34 18.06 -2.61 5.24
N GLY A 35 18.73 -3.52 4.52
CA GLY A 35 19.47 -4.63 5.10
C GLY A 35 19.36 -5.97 4.34
N SER A 36 18.44 -6.09 3.38
CA SER A 36 18.38 -7.24 2.47
C SER A 36 19.16 -6.98 1.17
N PRO A 37 19.86 -8.00 0.62
CA PRO A 37 20.71 -7.85 -0.56
C PRO A 37 19.96 -7.51 -1.86
N SER A 38 18.63 -7.54 -1.85
CA SER A 38 17.79 -7.02 -2.93
C SER A 38 16.76 -6.03 -2.37
N PRO A 39 16.72 -4.77 -2.87
CA PRO A 39 15.61 -3.87 -2.60
C PRO A 39 14.40 -4.40 -3.38
N ARG A 40 13.64 -5.29 -2.75
CA ARG A 40 12.37 -5.76 -3.32
C ARG A 40 11.30 -4.75 -2.93
N ALA A 41 11.13 -3.74 -3.78
CA ALA A 41 9.98 -2.84 -3.75
C ALA A 41 8.90 -3.41 -4.67
N VAL A 42 7.67 -3.51 -4.18
CA VAL A 42 6.52 -3.96 -4.95
C VAL A 42 5.45 -2.90 -4.85
N SER A 43 5.05 -2.35 -5.99
CA SER A 43 3.97 -1.38 -6.09
C SER A 43 2.76 -2.04 -6.72
N PHE A 44 1.60 -1.74 -6.16
CA PHE A 44 0.30 -2.15 -6.63
C PHE A 44 -0.52 -0.89 -6.90
N ASP A 45 -0.87 -0.69 -8.15
CA ASP A 45 -1.73 0.39 -8.58
C ASP A 45 -3.17 -0.11 -8.71
N ALA A 46 -4.11 0.67 -8.17
CA ALA A 46 -5.54 0.40 -8.25
C ALA A 46 -5.94 -1.03 -7.84
N ILE A 47 -5.57 -1.43 -6.62
CA ILE A 47 -5.99 -2.72 -6.03
C ILE A 47 -7.52 -2.82 -6.04
N ASP A 48 -8.20 -1.70 -5.73
CA ASP A 48 -9.65 -1.54 -5.78
C ASP A 48 -10.00 -0.04 -5.88
N PHE A 49 -11.28 0.28 -6.13
CA PHE A 49 -11.77 1.65 -6.28
C PHE A 49 -12.85 1.97 -5.25
N PHE A 50 -12.72 3.12 -4.59
CA PHE A 50 -13.63 3.57 -3.54
C PHE A 50 -14.16 4.97 -3.83
N PHE A 51 -15.33 5.31 -3.29
CA PHE A 51 -15.85 6.69 -3.36
C PHE A 51 -15.16 7.64 -2.38
N GLU A 52 -14.56 7.11 -1.31
CA GLU A 52 -13.92 7.88 -0.25
C GLU A 52 -12.43 7.55 -0.13
N GLU A 53 -11.61 8.59 0.06
CA GLU A 53 -10.17 8.47 0.21
C GLU A 53 -9.78 7.60 1.43
N GLU A 54 -10.48 7.78 2.56
CA GLU A 54 -10.21 7.05 3.79
C GLU A 54 -10.45 5.54 3.63
N HIS A 55 -11.47 5.15 2.88
CA HIS A 55 -11.73 3.74 2.56
C HIS A 55 -10.62 3.15 1.69
N ALA A 56 -10.17 3.86 0.65
CA ALA A 56 -9.06 3.43 -0.19
C ALA A 56 -7.76 3.24 0.62
N LEU A 57 -7.44 4.21 1.50
CA LEU A 57 -6.26 4.13 2.37
C LEU A 57 -6.36 2.99 3.39
N ALA A 58 -7.50 2.84 4.07
CA ALA A 58 -7.71 1.79 5.05
C ALA A 58 -7.62 0.39 4.41
N TYR A 59 -8.18 0.25 3.22
CA TYR A 59 -8.12 -0.99 2.44
C TYR A 59 -6.69 -1.31 2.01
N ALA A 60 -5.99 -0.38 1.37
CA ALA A 60 -4.59 -0.55 0.97
C ALA A 60 -3.69 -0.92 2.16
N SER A 61 -3.89 -0.27 3.33
CA SER A 61 -3.14 -0.56 4.56
C SER A 61 -3.36 -1.98 5.08
N ARG A 62 -4.60 -2.48 5.01
CA ARG A 62 -4.93 -3.84 5.44
C ARG A 62 -4.38 -4.87 4.46
N TRP A 63 -4.54 -4.61 3.16
CA TRP A 63 -4.03 -5.49 2.12
C TRP A 63 -2.51 -5.59 2.15
N GLY A 64 -1.80 -4.49 2.41
CA GLY A 64 -0.34 -4.52 2.52
C GLY A 64 0.19 -5.37 3.65
N ARG A 65 -0.51 -5.40 4.80
CA ARG A 65 -0.15 -6.33 5.89
C ARG A 65 -0.36 -7.79 5.48
N LEU A 66 -1.48 -8.09 4.81
CA LEU A 66 -1.76 -9.44 4.32
C LEU A 66 -0.73 -9.91 3.28
N TRP A 67 -0.34 -9.01 2.36
CA TRP A 67 0.71 -9.30 1.39
C TRP A 67 2.03 -9.63 2.08
N VAL A 68 2.45 -8.81 3.05
CA VAL A 68 3.65 -9.10 3.85
C VAL A 68 3.52 -10.43 4.58
N ASP A 69 2.37 -10.74 5.18
CA ASP A 69 2.16 -12.02 5.86
C ASP A 69 2.24 -13.23 4.91
N THR A 70 1.97 -13.05 3.62
CA THR A 70 2.02 -14.12 2.60
C THR A 70 3.40 -14.23 1.92
N ASN A 71 4.18 -13.14 1.88
CA ASN A 71 5.42 -13.03 1.10
C ASN A 71 6.69 -12.78 1.95
N ALA A 72 6.55 -12.65 3.28
CA ALA A 72 7.67 -12.56 4.23
C ALA A 72 8.26 -13.95 4.54
#